data_AF-A0A6J5V0C0-F1
#
_entry.id   AF-A0A6J5V0C0-F1
#
_cell.length_a   1.000
_cell.length_b   1.000
_cell.length_c   1.000
_cell.angle_alpha   90.00
_cell.angle_beta   90.00
_cell.angle_gamma   90.00
#
_symmetry.space_group_name_H-M   'P 1'
#
loop_
_entity.id
_entity.type
_entity.pdbx_description
1 polymer ?
#
loop_
_entity_poly.entity_id
_entity_poly.type
_entity_poly.pdbx_seq_one_letter_code
_entity_poly.pdbx_strand_id
1 'polypeptide(L)'
;MPLGAKHIGAKIHNIEMRPGQGGKLVRAPRTHPTILKEPSSAGCLVKLPSHVQKWIDSKCRATIGSVSKWAKFRKSAQEALQGRAKPVVGPPAQGSGSAMNPIDHPHGGG
;
A
#
# COMPACT_ATOMS: atom_id res chain seq x y z
N MET A 1 -10.25 -4.25 15.71
CA MET A 1 -11.62 -3.78 15.97
C MET A 1 -12.43 -3.78 14.67
N PRO A 2 -13.73 -4.10 14.66
CA PRO A 2 -14.58 -3.95 13.46
C PRO A 2 -14.58 -2.50 12.95
N LEU A 3 -14.87 -2.29 11.67
CA LEU A 3 -15.03 -0.96 11.07
C LEU A 3 -16.26 -0.25 11.62
N GLY A 4 -17.32 -1.01 11.92
CA GLY A 4 -18.56 -0.55 12.57
C GLY A 4 -18.37 0.31 13.81
N ALA A 5 -17.35 0.01 14.62
CA ALA A 5 -17.12 0.66 15.90
C ALA A 5 -16.15 1.86 15.82
N LYS A 6 -15.74 2.28 14.62
CA LYS A 6 -14.77 3.38 14.43
C LYS A 6 -15.48 4.68 14.05
N HIS A 7 -14.93 5.81 14.51
CA HIS A 7 -15.43 7.14 14.16
C HIS A 7 -15.08 7.53 12.71
N ILE A 8 -15.90 8.39 12.14
CA ILE A 8 -15.62 9.06 10.86
C ILE A 8 -14.32 9.87 10.97
N GLY A 9 -13.49 9.89 9.92
CA GLY A 9 -12.20 10.58 9.94
C GLY A 9 -11.07 9.84 10.66
N ALA A 10 -11.33 8.68 11.28
CA ALA A 10 -10.28 7.87 11.90
C ALA A 10 -9.22 7.43 10.88
N LYS A 11 -7.95 7.58 11.24
CA LYS A 11 -6.82 6.95 10.52
C LYS A 11 -6.75 5.48 10.91
N ILE A 12 -6.77 4.60 9.92
CA ILE A 12 -6.73 3.14 10.14
C ILE A 12 -5.65 2.48 9.29
N HIS A 13 -5.28 1.25 9.62
CA HIS A 13 -4.40 0.41 8.81
C HIS A 13 -4.75 -1.07 8.99
N ASN A 14 -4.12 -1.94 8.19
CA ASN A 14 -4.34 -3.39 8.22
C ASN A 14 -5.82 -3.78 8.07
N ILE A 15 -6.44 -3.32 6.97
CA ILE A 15 -7.88 -3.50 6.73
C ILE A 15 -8.18 -4.85 6.07
N GLU A 16 -9.20 -5.55 6.57
CA GLU A 16 -9.76 -6.75 5.96
C GLU A 16 -10.56 -6.43 4.68
N MET A 17 -10.40 -7.26 3.64
CA MET A 17 -11.20 -7.12 2.41
C MET A 17 -12.59 -7.75 2.54
N ARG A 18 -12.67 -8.84 3.32
CA ARG A 18 -13.91 -9.51 3.71
C ARG A 18 -13.77 -9.93 5.19
N PRO A 19 -14.88 -10.04 5.94
CA PRO A 19 -14.82 -10.36 7.37
C PRO A 19 -14.05 -11.66 7.60
N GLY A 20 -13.08 -11.64 8.52
CA GLY A 20 -12.35 -12.83 8.94
C GLY A 20 -11.21 -13.28 8.01
N GLN A 21 -10.95 -12.59 6.91
CA GLN A 21 -9.84 -12.95 6.00
C GLN A 21 -8.46 -12.43 6.43
N GLY A 22 -8.37 -11.74 7.57
CA GLY A 22 -7.17 -11.02 7.99
C GLY A 22 -6.90 -9.77 7.16
N GLY A 23 -6.10 -8.86 7.72
CA GLY A 23 -5.79 -7.58 7.11
C GLY A 23 -4.96 -7.76 5.84
N LYS A 24 -5.53 -7.36 4.70
CA LYS A 24 -4.90 -7.49 3.36
C LYS A 24 -4.55 -6.14 2.77
N LEU A 25 -5.34 -5.12 3.10
CA LEU A 25 -5.19 -3.77 2.58
C LEU A 25 -4.40 -2.90 3.56
N VAL A 26 -3.62 -1.96 3.00
CA VAL A 26 -2.91 -0.93 3.77
C VAL A 26 -1.99 -1.52 4.84
N ARG A 27 -0.97 -2.23 4.36
CA ARG A 27 0.11 -2.81 5.18
C ARG A 27 1.46 -2.11 4.98
N ALA A 28 1.53 -1.20 4.00
CA ALA A 28 2.76 -0.49 3.67
C ALA A 28 3.09 0.54 4.76
N PRO A 29 4.39 0.77 5.04
CA PRO A 29 4.80 1.73 6.05
C PRO A 29 4.27 3.13 5.78
N ARG A 30 3.92 3.87 6.84
CA ARG A 30 3.43 5.27 6.75
C ARG A 30 2.10 5.47 6.01
N THR A 31 1.47 4.39 5.52
CA THR A 31 0.14 4.48 4.88
C THR A 31 -0.97 4.52 5.93
N HIS A 32 -1.96 5.36 5.69
CA HIS A 32 -3.13 5.54 6.56
C HIS A 32 -4.35 5.98 5.71
N PRO A 33 -5.25 5.06 5.36
CA PRO A 33 -6.58 5.35 4.88
C PRO A 33 -7.43 6.04 5.95
N THR A 34 -8.44 6.76 5.47
CA THR A 34 -9.39 7.50 6.30
C THR A 34 -10.80 7.02 6.02
N ILE A 35 -11.60 6.90 7.08
CA ILE A 35 -13.03 6.62 6.96
C ILE A 35 -13.76 7.89 6.53
N LEU A 36 -14.44 7.86 5.38
CA LEU A 36 -15.12 9.02 4.80
C LEU A 36 -16.59 9.14 5.23
N LYS A 37 -17.24 8.01 5.48
CA LYS A 37 -18.67 7.96 5.83
C LYS A 37 -18.85 7.09 7.05
N GLU A 38 -19.80 7.45 7.89
CA GLU A 38 -20.14 6.66 9.07
C GLU A 38 -20.42 5.20 8.67
N PRO A 39 -19.90 4.24 9.44
CA PRO A 39 -20.22 2.85 9.22
C PRO A 39 -21.71 2.62 9.52
N SER A 40 -22.51 2.50 8.47
CA SER A 40 -23.91 2.08 8.58
C SER A 40 -24.00 0.56 8.52
N SER A 41 -25.19 0.00 8.77
CA SER A 41 -25.44 -1.45 8.76
C SER A 41 -25.07 -2.15 7.45
N ALA A 42 -25.01 -1.41 6.32
CA ALA A 42 -24.67 -1.95 5.01
C ALA A 42 -23.17 -1.94 4.67
N GLY A 43 -22.36 -1.11 5.32
CA GLY A 43 -20.94 -0.96 5.02
C GLY A 43 -20.37 0.43 5.32
N CYS A 44 -19.07 0.54 5.20
CA CYS A 44 -18.29 1.74 5.49
C CYS A 44 -17.50 2.17 4.25
N LEU A 45 -17.52 3.46 3.93
CA LEU A 45 -16.76 4.03 2.81
C LEU A 45 -15.38 4.47 3.29
N VAL A 46 -14.34 3.85 2.75
CA VAL A 46 -12.94 4.13 3.13
C VAL A 46 -12.18 4.70 1.94
N LYS A 47 -11.44 5.80 2.17
CA LYS A 47 -10.48 6.34 1.20
C LYS A 47 -9.15 5.63 1.36
N LEU A 48 -8.75 4.88 0.34
CA LEU A 48 -7.46 4.20 0.30
C LEU A 48 -6.31 5.19 0.08
N PRO A 49 -5.07 4.82 0.43
CA PRO A 49 -3.88 5.64 0.15
C PRO A 49 -3.64 5.86 -1.35
N SER A 50 -4.23 5.04 -2.22
CA SER A 50 -4.27 5.25 -3.67
C SER A 50 -5.31 6.29 -4.11
N HIS A 51 -5.93 7.00 -3.17
CA HIS A 51 -7.02 7.96 -3.38
C HIS A 51 -8.36 7.34 -3.86
N VAL A 52 -8.38 6.05 -4.15
CA VAL A 52 -9.60 5.31 -4.50
C VAL A 52 -10.52 5.17 -3.28
N GLN A 53 -11.80 5.43 -3.48
CA GLN A 53 -12.82 5.17 -2.48
C GLN A 53 -13.33 3.74 -2.62
N LYS A 54 -13.43 3.00 -1.51
CA LYS A 54 -13.87 1.61 -1.52
C LYS A 54 -14.90 1.35 -0.44
N TRP A 55 -15.97 0.65 -0.82
CA TRP A 55 -16.96 0.10 0.10
C TRP A 55 -16.44 -1.18 0.76
N ILE A 56 -16.50 -1.23 2.09
CA ILE A 56 -16.05 -2.37 2.89
C ILE A 56 -17.14 -2.70 3.91
N ASP A 57 -17.37 -3.98 4.17
CA ASP A 57 -18.34 -4.44 5.17
C ASP A 57 -17.98 -3.90 6.57
N SER A 58 -18.99 -3.43 7.31
CA SER A 58 -18.84 -2.92 8.68
C SER A 58 -18.29 -3.98 9.65
N LYS A 59 -18.47 -5.28 9.34
CA LYS A 59 -17.90 -6.40 10.11
C LYS A 59 -16.40 -6.59 9.91
N CYS A 60 -15.82 -6.08 8.82
CA CYS A 60 -14.39 -6.18 8.57
C CYS A 60 -13.57 -5.50 9.66
N ARG A 61 -12.45 -6.11 10.04
CA ARG A 61 -11.56 -5.57 11.07
C ARG A 61 -10.52 -4.63 10.46
N ALA A 62 -10.15 -3.64 11.24
CA ALA A 62 -8.99 -2.78 11.01
C ALA A 62 -8.43 -2.28 12.34
N THR A 63 -7.18 -1.82 12.32
CA THR A 63 -6.48 -1.24 13.47
C THR A 63 -6.43 0.27 13.34
N ILE A 64 -6.57 0.99 14.45
CA ILE A 64 -6.51 2.46 14.49
C ILE A 64 -5.03 2.89 14.43
N GLY A 65 -4.75 4.00 13.74
CA GLY A 65 -3.41 4.55 13.56
C GLY A 65 -2.80 4.20 12.20
N SER A 66 -1.50 4.40 12.08
CA SER A 66 -0.71 4.17 10.86
C SER A 66 0.31 3.05 11.04
N VAL A 67 0.76 2.46 9.93
CA VAL A 67 1.83 1.45 9.97
C VAL A 67 3.16 2.12 10.35
N SER A 68 3.89 1.52 11.30
CA SER A 68 5.16 2.03 11.79
C SER A 68 6.18 2.28 10.66
N LYS A 69 7.03 3.28 10.87
CA LYS A 69 8.08 3.65 9.91
C LYS A 69 9.17 2.58 9.90
N TRP A 70 9.40 2.00 8.73
CA TRP A 70 10.62 1.24 8.50
C TRP A 70 11.77 2.24 8.33
N ALA A 71 12.58 2.43 9.36
CA ALA A 71 13.77 3.29 9.31
C ALA A 71 14.74 2.91 8.16
N LYS A 72 14.64 1.67 7.66
CA LYS A 72 15.49 1.10 6.61
C LYS A 72 15.25 1.69 5.21
N PHE A 73 14.10 2.30 4.91
CA PHE A 73 13.81 2.77 3.54
C PHE A 73 14.69 3.96 3.09
N ARG A 74 15.20 4.77 4.04
CA ARG A 74 16.18 5.83 3.70
C ARG A 74 17.59 5.27 3.52
N LYS A 75 17.96 4.22 4.25
CA LYS A 75 19.28 3.56 4.11
C LYS A 75 19.37 2.75 2.82
N SER A 76 18.26 2.15 2.38
CA SER A 76 18.22 1.34 1.15
C SER A 76 18.51 2.14 -0.13
N ALA A 77 18.24 3.45 -0.19
CA ALA A 77 18.63 4.25 -1.36
C ALA A 77 20.16 4.41 -1.45
N GLN A 78 20.82 4.62 -0.32
CA GLN A 78 22.27 4.76 -0.22
C GLN A 78 22.97 3.40 -0.42
N GLU A 79 22.41 2.32 0.13
CA GLU A 79 22.87 0.95 -0.12
C GLU A 79 22.60 0.49 -1.57
N ALA A 80 21.53 0.96 -2.22
CA ALA A 80 21.24 0.68 -3.63
C ALA A 80 22.23 1.41 -4.56
N LEU A 81 22.58 2.68 -4.25
CA LEU A 81 23.66 3.40 -4.94
C LEU A 81 25.02 2.69 -4.78
N GLN A 82 25.23 2.02 -3.65
CA GLN A 82 26.45 1.27 -3.35
C GLN A 82 26.43 -0.19 -3.84
N GLY A 83 25.38 -0.61 -4.55
CA GLY A 83 25.24 -1.98 -5.07
C GLY A 83 25.08 -3.07 -4.00
N ARG A 84 24.77 -2.69 -2.75
CA ARG A 84 24.66 -3.60 -1.59
C ARG A 84 23.22 -3.90 -1.20
N ALA A 85 22.25 -3.20 -1.79
CA ALA A 85 20.83 -3.44 -1.51
C ALA A 85 20.40 -4.79 -2.09
N LYS A 86 20.00 -5.73 -1.22
CA LYS A 86 19.29 -6.94 -1.65
C LYS A 86 17.93 -6.52 -2.24
N PRO A 87 17.62 -6.81 -3.50
CA PRO A 87 16.31 -6.48 -4.05
C PRO A 87 15.25 -7.28 -3.30
N VAL A 88 14.33 -6.57 -2.65
CA VAL A 88 13.22 -7.20 -1.91
C VAL A 88 12.11 -7.66 -2.88
N VAL A 89 12.03 -7.06 -4.08
CA VAL A 89 11.10 -7.43 -5.14
C VAL A 89 11.75 -7.09 -6.50
N GLY A 90 11.91 -8.08 -7.37
CA GLY A 90 12.28 -7.90 -8.77
C GLY A 90 13.78 -7.92 -9.08
N PRO A 91 14.15 -8.14 -10.37
CA PRO A 91 15.54 -8.16 -10.80
C PRO A 91 16.20 -6.78 -10.57
N PRO A 92 17.53 -6.74 -10.35
CA PRO A 92 18.27 -5.48 -10.19
C PRO A 92 18.07 -4.57 -11.41
N ALA A 93 18.33 -3.27 -11.20
CA ALA A 93 18.12 -2.17 -12.16
C ALA A 93 18.23 -2.62 -13.62
N GLN A 94 17.08 -2.78 -14.28
CA GLN A 94 17.05 -3.05 -15.71
C GLN A 94 17.48 -1.77 -16.42
N GLY A 95 18.34 -1.91 -17.44
CA GLY A 95 18.75 -0.77 -18.27
C GLY A 95 17.51 -0.05 -18.82
N SER A 96 17.63 1.26 -19.09
CA SER A 96 16.55 1.97 -19.77
C SER A 96 16.24 1.24 -21.08
N GLY A 97 14.96 1.00 -21.37
CA GLY A 97 14.55 0.35 -22.63
C GLY A 97 15.07 1.06 -23.88
N SER A 98 15.38 2.36 -23.79
CA SER A 98 16.01 3.12 -24.87
C SER A 98 17.49 2.79 -25.12
N ALA A 99 18.20 2.32 -24.10
CA ALA A 99 19.58 1.85 -24.22
C ALA A 99 19.67 0.38 -24.66
N MET A 100 18.54 -0.31 -24.84
CA MET A 100 18.48 -1.68 -25.33
C MET A 100 18.37 -1.70 -26.86
N ASN A 101 18.56 -2.86 -27.47
CA ASN A 101 18.36 -3.02 -28.91
C ASN A 101 16.85 -2.99 -29.27
N PRO A 102 16.47 -2.64 -30.51
CA PRO A 102 15.08 -2.65 -30.98
C PRO A 102 14.33 -3.97 -30.80
N ILE A 103 15.07 -5.09 -30.79
CA ILE A 103 14.52 -6.43 -30.58
C ILE A 103 14.19 -6.71 -29.10
N ASP A 104 14.94 -6.10 -28.18
CA ASP A 104 14.85 -6.36 -26.75
C ASP A 104 13.84 -5.43 -26.05
N HIS A 105 13.64 -4.22 -26.58
CA HIS A 105 12.66 -3.28 -26.06
C HIS A 105 12.05 -2.41 -27.17
N PRO A 106 10.74 -2.12 -27.14
CA PRO A 106 10.07 -1.29 -28.14
C PRO A 106 10.53 0.18 -28.19
N HIS A 107 11.39 0.60 -27.26
CA HIS A 107 11.98 1.94 -27.24
C HIS A 107 13.48 1.90 -27.58
N GLY A 108 14.02 0.71 -27.84
CA GLY A 108 15.43 0.47 -28.06
C GLY A 108 15.83 0.73 -29.50
N GLY A 109 17.01 1.33 -29.69
CA GLY A 109 17.47 1.85 -30.97
C GLY A 109 16.72 3.11 -31.41
N GLY A 110 17.50 4.09 -31.89
CA GLY A 110 16.96 5.30 -32.51
C GLY A 110 16.35 5.01 -33.87
#